data_AF-A0A8S8YUS2-F1
#
_entry.id   AF-A0A8S8YUS2-F1
#
_cell.length_a   1.000
_cell.length_b   1.000
_cell.length_c   1.000
_cell.angle_alpha   90.00
_cell.angle_beta   90.00
_cell.angle_gamma   90.00
#
_symmetry.space_group_name_H-M   'P 1'
#
loop_
_entity.id
_entity.type
_entity.pdbx_description
1 polymer ?
#
loop_
_entity_poly.entity_id
_entity_poly.type
_entity_poly.pdbx_seq_one_letter_code
_entity_poly.pdbx_strand_id
1 'polypeptide(L)'
;MITLFTALTYAELGSALPATGGGYKWVREGLPRPNSYLSGWMAWFAHTIAGSLYAVAFGTFFGHLLESAEIIDNSTGIPLEKLFAVIAIIIFAFVNIRGSSHTGKVGSAITFTQLAILLL
;
A
#
# COMPACT_ATOMS: atom_id res chain seq x y z
N MET A 1 10.26 -0.75 17.96
CA MET A 1 10.92 0.41 18.60
C MET A 1 11.05 1.60 17.63
N ILE A 2 11.63 1.43 16.44
CA ILE A 2 11.74 2.51 15.42
C ILE A 2 10.37 3.10 15.07
N THR A 3 9.39 2.25 14.77
CA THR A 3 8.01 2.65 14.43
C THR A 3 7.30 3.41 15.55
N LEU A 4 7.62 3.12 16.82
CA LEU A 4 7.02 3.80 17.96
C LEU A 4 7.51 5.26 18.04
N PHE A 5 8.81 5.48 17.91
CA PHE A 5 9.37 6.84 17.87
C PHE A 5 8.82 7.62 16.68
N THR A 6 8.72 6.99 15.50
CA THR A 6 8.08 7.62 14.34
C THR A 6 6.62 7.99 14.63
N ALA A 7 5.86 7.11 15.28
CA ALA A 7 4.46 7.38 15.64
C ALA A 7 4.32 8.55 16.61
N LEU A 8 5.17 8.63 17.64
CA LEU A 8 5.18 9.76 18.59
C LEU A 8 5.51 11.08 17.90
N THR A 9 6.53 11.10 17.03
CA THR A 9 6.87 12.30 16.23
C THR A 9 5.73 12.71 15.30
N TYR A 10 5.04 11.74 14.68
CA TYR A 10 3.85 11.99 13.87
C TYR A 10 2.69 12.57 14.69
N ALA A 11 2.50 12.11 15.93
CA ALA A 11 1.48 12.63 16.83
C ALA A 11 1.78 14.09 17.25
N GLU A 12 3.02 14.40 17.61
CA GLU A 12 3.44 15.76 17.97
C GLU A 12 3.30 16.72 16.79
N LEU A 13 3.87 16.38 15.64
CA LEU A 13 3.81 17.22 14.43
C LEU A 13 2.40 17.34 13.88
N GLY A 14 1.60 16.27 13.97
CA GLY A 14 0.20 16.28 13.56
C GLY A 14 -0.65 17.24 14.41
N SER A 15 -0.35 17.35 15.70
CA SER A 15 -1.03 18.31 16.59
C SER A 15 -0.52 19.76 16.43
N ALA A 16 0.79 19.94 16.22
CA ALA A 16 1.41 21.25 16.10
C ALA A 16 1.20 21.92 14.73
N LEU A 17 1.12 21.13 13.66
CA LEU A 17 0.97 21.60 12.27
C LEU A 17 -0.24 20.93 11.59
N PRO A 18 -1.48 21.33 11.98
CA PRO A 18 -2.71 20.75 11.45
C PRO A 18 -2.96 21.27 10.03
N ALA A 19 -2.32 20.67 9.04
CA ALA A 19 -2.49 21.05 7.66
C ALA A 19 -2.36 19.88 6.69
N THR A 20 -3.11 19.97 5.60
CA THR A 20 -3.08 19.03 4.49
C THR A 20 -1.70 19.04 3.83
N GLY A 21 -1.04 17.88 3.76
CA GLY A 21 0.32 17.73 3.23
C GLY A 21 1.23 16.83 4.05
N GLY A 22 0.86 16.53 5.31
CA GLY A 22 1.50 15.50 6.15
C GLY A 22 3.03 15.65 6.25
N GLY A 23 3.73 14.51 6.14
CA GLY A 23 5.18 14.41 6.33
C GLY A 23 6.02 15.39 5.50
N TYR A 24 5.66 15.62 4.23
CA TYR A 24 6.39 16.56 3.37
C TYR A 24 6.32 17.99 3.92
N LYS A 25 5.13 18.41 4.37
CA LYS A 25 4.93 19.75 4.91
C LYS A 25 5.69 19.92 6.23
N TRP A 26 5.67 18.91 7.10
CA TRP A 26 6.41 18.95 8.36
C TRP A 26 7.91 19.07 8.14
N VAL A 27 8.48 18.33 7.19
CA VAL A 27 9.90 18.42 6.84
C VAL A 27 10.25 19.77 6.23
N ARG A 28 9.35 20.35 5.42
CA ARG A 28 9.55 21.68 4.84
C ARG A 28 9.58 22.79 5.88
N GLU A 29 8.79 22.67 6.95
CA GLU A 29 8.75 23.67 8.02
C GLU A 29 9.87 23.47 9.04
N GLY A 30 10.22 22.22 9.35
CA GLY A 30 11.20 21.89 10.39
C GLY A 30 12.66 21.82 9.94
N LEU A 31 12.94 21.64 8.65
CA LEU A 31 14.32 21.47 8.14
C LEU A 31 14.62 22.41 6.97
N PRO A 32 15.88 22.89 6.85
CA PRO A 32 16.29 23.71 5.71
C PRO A 32 16.27 22.89 4.41
N ARG A 33 16.14 23.59 3.28
CA ARG A 33 16.31 22.99 1.95
C ARG A 33 17.70 22.34 1.85
N PRO A 34 17.84 21.14 1.24
CA PRO A 34 16.91 20.46 0.34
C PRO A 34 16.08 19.33 0.98
N ASN A 35 16.03 19.23 2.31
CA ASN A 35 15.48 18.04 3.00
C ASN A 35 14.02 17.73 2.67
N SER A 36 13.19 18.76 2.43
CA SER A 36 11.80 18.58 2.01
C SER A 36 11.68 17.90 0.64
N TYR A 37 12.52 18.27 -0.32
CA TYR A 37 12.56 17.62 -1.63
C TYR A 37 12.91 16.14 -1.51
N LEU A 38 13.95 15.81 -0.73
CA LEU A 38 14.34 14.42 -0.49
C LEU A 38 13.22 13.62 0.18
N SER A 39 12.56 14.19 1.19
CA SER A 39 11.42 13.54 1.85
C SER A 39 10.28 13.22 0.88
N GLY A 40 9.96 14.12 -0.04
CA GLY A 40 8.95 13.87 -1.08
C GLY A 40 9.32 12.71 -2.00
N TRP A 41 10.58 12.66 -2.47
CA TRP A 41 11.07 11.55 -3.28
C TRP A 41 11.06 10.22 -2.54
N MET A 42 11.52 10.21 -1.29
CA MET A 42 11.52 9.00 -0.47
C MET A 42 10.10 8.46 -0.26
N ALA A 43 9.12 9.34 0.00
CA ALA A 43 7.73 8.93 0.14
C ALA A 43 7.18 8.33 -1.18
N TRP A 44 7.45 8.98 -2.32
CA TRP A 44 7.00 8.48 -3.62
C TRP A 44 7.59 7.10 -3.95
N PHE A 45 8.90 6.91 -3.75
CA PHE A 45 9.56 5.62 -3.95
C PHE A 45 8.99 4.55 -2.99
N ALA A 46 8.85 4.89 -1.71
CA ALA A 46 8.33 3.96 -0.71
C ALA A 46 6.92 3.47 -1.08
N HIS A 47 6.02 4.37 -1.48
CA HIS A 47 4.66 3.99 -1.89
C HIS A 47 4.65 3.18 -3.19
N THR A 48 5.50 3.51 -4.16
CA THR A 48 5.61 2.78 -5.43
C THR A 48 6.12 1.36 -5.23
N ILE A 49 7.17 1.20 -4.41
CA ILE A 49 7.75 -0.11 -4.07
C ILE A 49 6.77 -0.94 -3.24
N ALA A 50 6.08 -0.33 -2.27
CA ALA A 50 5.06 -1.02 -1.49
C ALA A 50 3.91 -1.51 -2.39
N GLY A 51 3.43 -0.67 -3.30
CA GLY A 51 2.38 -1.02 -4.24
C GLY A 51 2.76 -2.20 -5.15
N SER A 52 3.97 -2.22 -5.70
CA SER A 52 4.44 -3.33 -6.53
C SER A 52 4.64 -4.61 -5.71
N LEU A 53 5.18 -4.51 -4.49
CA LEU A 53 5.33 -5.63 -3.58
C LEU A 53 3.99 -6.28 -3.25
N TYR A 54 2.95 -5.49 -2.94
CA TYR A 54 1.62 -6.01 -2.63
C TYR A 54 0.97 -6.69 -3.85
N ALA A 55 1.14 -6.15 -5.04
CA ALA A 55 0.62 -6.76 -6.26
C ALA A 55 1.26 -8.12 -6.54
N VAL A 56 2.59 -8.22 -6.39
CA VAL A 56 3.31 -9.49 -6.56
C VAL A 56 2.90 -10.49 -5.49
N ALA A 57 2.84 -10.08 -4.23
CA ALA A 57 2.39 -10.94 -3.13
C ALA A 57 0.96 -11.48 -3.39
N PHE A 58 0.04 -10.62 -3.82
CA PHE A 58 -1.30 -11.03 -4.22
C PHE A 58 -1.25 -12.08 -5.34
N GLY A 59 -0.50 -11.82 -6.41
CA GLY A 59 -0.37 -12.76 -7.53
C GLY A 59 0.16 -14.13 -7.11
N THR A 60 1.16 -14.17 -6.22
CA THR A 60 1.73 -15.41 -5.68
C THR A 60 0.71 -16.16 -4.82
N PHE A 61 0.08 -15.51 -3.84
CA PHE A 61 -0.87 -16.20 -2.94
C PHE A 61 -2.13 -16.62 -3.67
N PHE A 62 -2.62 -15.80 -4.61
CA PHE A 62 -3.80 -16.13 -5.40
C PHE A 62 -3.52 -17.29 -6.37
N GLY A 63 -2.34 -17.30 -7.03
CA GLY A 63 -1.91 -18.43 -7.83
C GLY A 63 -1.86 -19.74 -7.03
N HIS A 64 -1.26 -19.69 -5.84
CA HIS A 64 -1.18 -20.87 -4.97
C HIS A 64 -2.55 -21.33 -4.44
N LEU A 65 -3.48 -20.39 -4.18
CA LEU A 65 -4.85 -20.71 -3.80
C LEU A 65 -5.58 -21.46 -4.93
N LEU A 66 -5.41 -21.04 -6.19
CA LEU A 66 -6.03 -21.69 -7.34
C LEU A 66 -5.42 -23.06 -7.65
N GLU A 67 -4.12 -23.20 -7.45
CA GLU A 67 -3.40 -24.48 -7.55
C GLU A 67 -3.88 -25.48 -6.49
N SER A 68 -3.95 -25.05 -5.22
CA SER A 68 -4.45 -25.89 -4.12
C SER A 68 -5.94 -26.24 -4.23
N ALA A 69 -6.72 -25.44 -4.95
CA ALA A 69 -8.12 -25.72 -5.26
C ALA A 69 -8.32 -26.62 -6.50
N GLU A 70 -7.23 -27.11 -7.11
CA GLU A 70 -7.25 -27.93 -8.34
C GLU A 70 -7.91 -27.23 -9.55
N ILE A 71 -7.99 -25.89 -9.54
CA ILE A 71 -8.60 -25.09 -10.61
C ILE A 71 -7.59 -24.85 -11.74
N ILE A 72 -6.33 -24.66 -11.38
CA ILE A 72 -5.24 -24.39 -12.33
C ILE A 72 -4.09 -25.35 -12.04
N ASP A 73 -3.51 -25.91 -13.09
CA ASP A 73 -2.27 -26.68 -13.01
C ASP A 73 -1.09 -25.83 -13.48
N ASN A 74 -0.06 -25.76 -12.65
CA ASN A 74 1.15 -24.97 -12.90
C ASN A 74 2.12 -25.68 -13.86
N SER A 75 1.71 -26.80 -14.47
CA SER A 75 2.50 -27.58 -15.43
C SER A 75 2.82 -26.86 -16.75
N THR A 76 2.15 -25.75 -17.04
CA THR A 76 2.30 -25.02 -18.32
C THR A 76 3.55 -24.13 -18.41
N GLY A 77 4.29 -23.95 -17.30
CA GLY A 77 5.51 -23.12 -17.27
C GLY A 77 5.28 -21.61 -17.47
N ILE A 78 4.02 -21.18 -17.48
CA ILE A 78 3.64 -19.77 -17.56
C ILE A 78 3.70 -19.17 -16.15
N PRO A 79 4.36 -18.02 -15.93
CA PRO A 79 4.41 -17.37 -14.62
C PRO A 79 3.07 -16.71 -14.27
N LEU A 80 2.10 -17.53 -13.85
CA LEU A 80 0.73 -17.12 -13.52
C LEU A 80 0.70 -16.05 -12.42
N GLU A 81 1.61 -16.13 -11.46
CA GLU A 81 1.76 -15.14 -10.40
C GLU A 81 2.02 -13.73 -10.94
N LYS A 82 2.83 -13.61 -12.00
CA LYS A 82 3.10 -12.32 -12.64
C LYS A 82 1.89 -11.83 -13.43
N LEU A 83 1.17 -12.73 -14.09
CA LEU A 83 -0.05 -12.40 -14.82
C LEU A 83 -1.11 -11.82 -13.87
N PHE A 84 -1.37 -12.50 -12.74
CA PHE A 84 -2.31 -12.03 -11.74
C PHE A 84 -1.86 -10.70 -11.10
N ALA A 85 -0.57 -10.53 -10.83
CA ALA A 85 -0.03 -9.26 -10.34
C ALA A 85 -0.28 -8.11 -11.32
N VAL A 86 -0.02 -8.30 -12.62
CA VAL A 86 -0.25 -7.29 -13.65
C VAL A 86 -1.73 -6.95 -13.77
N ILE A 87 -2.61 -7.96 -13.79
CA ILE A 87 -4.07 -7.76 -13.82
C ILE A 87 -4.52 -6.95 -12.61
N ALA A 88 -4.05 -7.30 -11.40
CA ALA A 88 -4.36 -6.58 -10.18
C ALA A 88 -3.92 -5.11 -10.27
N ILE A 89 -2.69 -4.84 -10.71
CA ILE A 89 -2.17 -3.47 -10.88
C ILE A 89 -3.05 -2.67 -11.84
N ILE A 90 -3.44 -3.25 -12.98
CA ILE A 90 -4.30 -2.56 -13.97
C ILE A 90 -5.66 -2.23 -13.36
N ILE A 91 -6.28 -3.18 -12.66
CA ILE A 91 -7.58 -2.97 -11.99
C ILE A 91 -7.46 -1.86 -10.95
N PHE A 92 -6.47 -1.94 -10.05
CA PHE A 92 -6.29 -0.93 -9.01
C PHE A 92 -5.93 0.44 -9.58
N ALA A 93 -5.09 0.52 -10.62
CA ALA A 93 -4.76 1.77 -11.29
C ALA A 93 -6.01 2.40 -11.92
N PHE A 94 -6.82 1.60 -12.61
CA PHE A 94 -8.07 2.07 -13.20
C PHE A 94 -9.06 2.59 -12.16
N VAL A 95 -9.23 1.88 -11.04
CA VAL A 95 -10.08 2.32 -9.92
C VAL A 95 -9.56 3.63 -9.33
N ASN A 96 -8.25 3.76 -9.14
CA ASN A 96 -7.64 4.99 -8.61
C ASN A 96 -7.85 6.20 -9.54
N ILE A 97 -7.83 6.00 -10.87
CA ILE A 97 -8.08 7.06 -11.85
C ILE A 97 -9.55 7.49 -11.85
N ARG A 98 -10.50 6.56 -11.67
CA ARG A 98 -11.93 6.84 -11.77
C ARG A 98 -12.54 7.56 -10.58
N GLY A 99 -11.90 7.51 -9.41
CA GLY A 99 -12.33 8.28 -8.25
C GLY A 99 -12.13 7.54 -6.93
N SER A 100 -11.40 8.16 -6.02
CA SER A 100 -11.05 7.62 -4.69
C SER A 100 -12.16 7.73 -3.64
N SER A 101 -13.32 8.29 -3.98
CA SER A 101 -14.43 8.51 -3.03
C SER A 101 -14.99 7.19 -2.46
N HIS A 102 -14.97 6.12 -3.24
CA HIS A 102 -15.43 4.79 -2.82
C HIS A 102 -14.34 3.95 -2.13
N THR A 103 -13.06 4.31 -2.30
CA THR A 103 -11.92 3.58 -1.74
C THR A 103 -11.93 3.55 -0.21
N GLY A 104 -12.42 4.62 0.43
CA GLY A 104 -12.51 4.68 1.89
C GLY A 104 -13.43 3.61 2.49
N LYS A 105 -14.61 3.39 1.90
CA LYS A 105 -15.58 2.37 2.36
C LYS A 105 -15.06 0.95 2.14
N VAL A 106 -14.42 0.71 1.00
CA VAL A 106 -13.78 -0.57 0.68
C VAL A 106 -12.65 -0.86 1.68
N GLY A 107 -11.84 0.13 2.02
CA GLY A 107 -10.78 0.02 3.02
C GLY A 107 -11.31 -0.46 4.38
N SER A 108 -12.37 0.18 4.88
CA SER A 108 -12.98 -0.24 6.16
C SER A 108 -13.50 -1.68 6.11
N ALA A 109 -14.15 -2.09 5.02
CA ALA A 109 -14.63 -3.46 4.87
C ALA A 109 -13.49 -4.48 4.91
N ILE A 110 -12.37 -4.22 4.23
CA ILE A 110 -11.18 -5.07 4.26
C ILE A 110 -10.66 -5.22 5.69
N THR A 111 -10.56 -4.13 6.45
CA THR A 111 -10.09 -4.17 7.84
C THR A 111 -10.97 -5.03 8.73
N PHE A 112 -12.30 -4.93 8.59
CA PHE A 112 -13.22 -5.79 9.33
C PHE A 112 -13.05 -7.27 8.97
N THR A 113 -12.88 -7.58 7.68
CA THR A 113 -12.60 -8.95 7.24
C THR A 113 -11.30 -9.48 7.82
N GLN A 114 -10.23 -8.67 7.83
CA GLN A 114 -8.94 -9.06 8.43
C GLN A 114 -9.07 -9.36 9.93
N LEU A 115 -9.81 -8.52 10.67
CA LEU A 115 -10.09 -8.75 12.09
C LEU A 115 -10.89 -10.03 12.32
N ALA A 116 -11.89 -10.31 11.48
CA ALA A 116 -12.68 -11.53 11.58
C ALA A 116 -11.82 -12.78 11.34
N ILE A 117 -10.91 -12.76 10.35
CA ILE A 117 -9.99 -13.86 10.08
C ILE A 117 -9.05 -14.10 11.25
N LEU A 118 -8.57 -13.05 11.94
CA LEU A 118 -7.67 -13.20 13.09
C LEU A 118 -8.38 -13.73 14.36
N LEU A 119 -9.69 -13.60 14.44
CA LEU A 119 -10.49 -14.08 15.57
C LEU A 119 -10.99 -15.53 15.39
N LEU A 120 -10.96 -16.05 14.16
CA LEU A 120 -11.23 -17.45 13.82
C LEU A 120 -9.98 -18.32 14.02
#